data_AF-A0A5N5EYJ1-F1
#
_entry.id   AF-A0A5N5EYJ1-F1
#
_cell.length_a   1.000
_cell.length_b   1.000
_cell.length_c   1.000
_cell.angle_alpha   90.00
_cell.angle_beta   90.00
_cell.angle_gamma   90.00
#
_symmetry.space_group_name_H-M   'P 1'
#
loop_
_entity.id
_entity.type
_entity.pdbx_description
1 polymer ?
#
loop_
_entity_poly.entity_id
_entity_poly.type
_entity_poly.pdbx_seq_one_letter_code
_entity_poly.pdbx_strand_id
1 'polypeptide(L)'
;MSSLRSVLTSLTAICALAAGLAVAGPVAPAQAAASDCTGGARGFRDHPDNASGDTDKPRSLDLGGGVVITLEKGVYGDQQIGFGKISGPTRPGDKVWMDWRAAGWDDGGRPEWPIRPWLQCGPFTVQSHGQSLTTPFKRTSTDPNYQFRVCGSLATNGVVRCATKNGVDWW
;
A
#
# COMPACT_ATOMS: atom_id res chain seq x y z
N MET A 1 33.02 -79.61 -8.41
CA MET A 1 34.10 -79.14 -9.31
C MET A 1 33.41 -78.26 -10.33
N SER A 2 33.61 -76.94 -10.47
CA SER A 2 34.73 -76.05 -10.19
C SER A 2 34.16 -74.62 -10.10
N SER A 3 34.47 -73.86 -9.06
CA SER A 3 35.38 -72.70 -9.03
C SER A 3 34.89 -71.40 -9.69
N LEU A 4 34.86 -70.37 -8.83
CA LEU A 4 34.78 -68.93 -9.08
C LEU A 4 35.57 -68.42 -10.30
N ARG A 5 35.10 -67.30 -10.87
CA ARG A 5 35.94 -66.12 -11.16
C ARG A 5 35.09 -64.84 -11.31
N SER A 6 35.42 -63.86 -10.47
CA SER A 6 34.94 -62.47 -10.45
C SER A 6 35.58 -61.62 -11.55
N VAL A 7 34.86 -60.61 -12.09
CA VAL A 7 35.47 -59.42 -12.73
C VAL A 7 34.54 -58.17 -12.60
N LEU A 8 34.96 -57.26 -11.71
CA LEU A 8 35.10 -55.79 -11.83
C LEU A 8 33.92 -54.83 -12.13
N THR A 9 33.64 -53.99 -11.11
CA THR A 9 33.49 -52.50 -11.10
C THR A 9 32.57 -51.78 -12.10
N SER A 10 31.65 -50.96 -11.57
CA SER A 10 31.69 -49.49 -11.71
C SER A 10 30.69 -48.82 -10.76
N LEU A 11 31.21 -48.01 -9.84
CA LEU A 11 30.43 -47.06 -9.03
C LEU A 11 30.12 -45.84 -9.90
N THR A 12 28.85 -45.61 -10.22
CA THR A 12 28.37 -44.30 -10.67
C THR A 12 27.24 -43.86 -9.75
N ALA A 13 27.59 -43.02 -8.79
CA ALA A 13 26.64 -42.24 -8.02
C ALA A 13 26.01 -41.19 -8.95
N ILE A 14 24.70 -41.28 -9.18
CA ILE A 14 23.94 -40.22 -9.86
C ILE A 14 23.31 -39.37 -8.77
N CYS A 15 23.94 -38.24 -8.48
CA CYS A 15 23.37 -37.19 -7.66
C CYS A 15 22.33 -36.39 -8.46
N ALA A 16 21.14 -36.32 -7.88
CA ALA A 16 20.21 -35.20 -7.82
C ALA A 16 19.66 -34.56 -9.11
N LEU A 17 18.34 -34.39 -9.14
CA LEU A 17 17.67 -33.10 -9.40
C LEU A 17 16.17 -33.26 -9.09
N ALA A 18 15.81 -33.14 -7.81
CA ALA A 18 14.43 -32.87 -7.42
C ALA A 18 14.16 -31.37 -7.67
N ALA A 19 13.68 -31.04 -8.87
CA ALA A 19 13.16 -29.71 -9.15
C ALA A 19 11.85 -29.54 -8.37
N GLY A 20 11.92 -28.91 -7.21
CA GLY A 20 10.75 -28.52 -6.44
C GLY A 20 9.93 -27.49 -7.21
N LEU A 21 8.74 -27.87 -7.64
CA LEU A 21 7.71 -26.92 -8.05
C LEU A 21 7.29 -26.12 -6.81
N ALA A 22 7.77 -24.88 -6.70
CA ALA A 22 7.23 -23.93 -5.76
C ALA A 22 5.80 -23.59 -6.19
N VAL A 23 4.82 -24.12 -5.44
CA VAL A 23 3.41 -23.75 -5.57
C VAL A 23 3.28 -22.28 -5.16
N ALA A 24 3.00 -21.42 -6.12
CA ALA A 24 2.64 -20.02 -5.86
C ALA A 24 1.29 -19.99 -5.13
N GLY A 25 1.33 -20.00 -3.79
CA GLY A 25 0.16 -19.75 -2.95
C GLY A 25 -0.34 -18.31 -3.11
N PRO A 26 -1.62 -18.04 -2.77
CA PRO A 26 -2.16 -16.69 -2.79
C PRO A 26 -1.33 -15.79 -1.87
N VAL A 27 -0.79 -14.70 -2.42
CA VAL A 27 -0.09 -13.67 -1.65
C VAL A 27 -1.13 -13.03 -0.72
N ALA A 28 -1.01 -13.30 0.59
CA ALA A 28 -1.82 -12.59 1.57
C ALA A 28 -1.64 -11.07 1.37
N PRO A 29 -2.72 -10.27 1.36
CA PRO A 29 -2.56 -8.83 1.28
C PRO A 29 -1.66 -8.39 2.43
N ALA A 30 -0.59 -7.66 2.13
CA ALA A 30 0.28 -7.09 3.15
C ALA A 30 -0.60 -6.30 4.13
N GLN A 31 -0.62 -6.74 5.39
CA GLN A 31 -1.41 -6.13 6.47
C GLN A 31 -0.76 -4.79 6.83
N ALA A 32 -1.02 -3.75 6.04
CA ALA A 32 -0.40 -2.47 6.28
C ALA A 32 -1.19 -1.67 7.33
N ALA A 33 -0.43 -0.99 8.20
CA ALA A 33 -0.91 -0.33 9.40
C ALA A 33 -0.50 1.16 9.42
N ALA A 34 -1.12 1.97 10.28
CA ALA A 34 -0.72 3.37 10.47
C ALA A 34 0.79 3.51 10.79
N SER A 35 1.37 2.55 11.51
CA SER A 35 2.80 2.51 11.84
C SER A 35 3.73 2.40 10.62
N ASP A 36 3.23 2.00 9.44
CA ASP A 36 4.04 1.97 8.22
C ASP A 36 4.34 3.36 7.66
N CYS A 37 3.64 4.40 8.13
CA CYS A 37 3.77 5.76 7.61
C CYS A 37 3.78 6.87 8.68
N THR A 38 3.49 6.58 9.94
CA THR A 38 3.64 7.55 11.03
C THR A 38 5.10 7.66 11.48
N GLY A 39 5.45 8.78 12.13
CA GLY A 39 6.78 8.95 12.73
C GLY A 39 7.95 8.96 11.73
N GLY A 40 7.70 9.22 10.45
CA GLY A 40 8.73 9.23 9.41
C GLY A 40 8.94 7.90 8.69
N ALA A 41 8.17 6.87 9.03
CA ALA A 41 8.31 5.54 8.44
C ALA A 41 8.16 5.60 6.91
N ARG A 42 9.04 4.87 6.20
CA ARG A 42 9.04 4.75 4.73
C ARG A 42 9.01 6.10 4.00
N GLY A 43 9.56 7.16 4.60
CA GLY A 43 9.63 8.49 4.01
C GLY A 43 8.30 9.24 3.95
N PHE A 44 7.27 8.74 4.65
CA PHE A 44 6.08 9.51 4.95
C PHE A 44 6.38 10.56 6.02
N ARG A 45 5.54 11.59 6.10
CA ARG A 45 5.61 12.61 7.14
C ARG A 45 4.21 12.97 7.58
N ASP A 46 4.03 13.18 8.88
CA ASP A 46 2.74 13.57 9.43
C ASP A 46 2.31 14.92 8.86
N HIS A 47 1.00 15.06 8.63
CA HIS A 47 0.38 16.26 8.07
C HIS A 47 -0.72 16.76 9.02
N PRO A 48 -1.01 18.08 9.09
CA PRO A 48 -2.13 18.56 9.88
C PRO A 48 -3.46 17.96 9.41
N ASP A 49 -4.29 17.52 10.33
CA ASP A 49 -5.59 16.86 10.07
C ASP A 49 -6.55 17.68 9.19
N ASN A 50 -6.42 19.00 9.22
CA ASN A 50 -7.24 19.94 8.45
C ASN A 50 -6.54 20.50 7.20
N ALA A 51 -5.33 20.02 6.89
CA ALA A 51 -4.58 20.47 5.74
C ALA A 51 -5.37 20.26 4.44
N SER A 52 -5.11 21.12 3.47
CA SER A 52 -5.66 21.05 2.13
C SER A 52 -4.55 21.37 1.14
N GLY A 53 -4.43 20.55 0.11
CA GLY A 53 -3.63 20.80 -1.07
C GLY A 53 -4.41 21.60 -2.11
N ASP A 54 -3.94 21.52 -3.35
CA ASP A 54 -4.43 22.24 -4.52
C ASP A 54 -5.95 22.11 -4.71
N THR A 55 -6.58 23.14 -5.28
CA THR A 55 -8.03 23.16 -5.53
C THR A 55 -8.48 21.97 -6.38
N ASP A 56 -7.71 21.64 -7.42
CA ASP A 56 -7.98 20.49 -8.27
C ASP A 56 -7.55 19.20 -7.57
N LYS A 57 -8.54 18.42 -7.12
CA LYS A 57 -8.29 17.13 -6.47
C LYS A 57 -8.11 16.05 -7.53
N PRO A 58 -6.95 15.38 -7.57
CA PRO A 58 -6.73 14.24 -8.45
C PRO A 58 -7.83 13.18 -8.46
N ARG A 59 -8.36 12.85 -7.28
CA ARG A 59 -9.45 11.91 -7.08
C ARG A 59 -10.34 12.41 -5.93
N SER A 60 -11.64 12.18 -6.07
CA SER A 60 -12.64 12.50 -5.05
C SER A 60 -13.74 11.44 -5.10
N LEU A 61 -14.21 11.03 -3.93
CA LEU A 61 -15.29 10.05 -3.80
C LEU A 61 -16.17 10.37 -2.60
N ASP A 62 -17.48 10.49 -2.84
CA ASP A 62 -18.49 10.51 -1.77
C ASP A 62 -18.71 9.09 -1.24
N LEU A 63 -18.44 8.89 0.05
CA LEU A 63 -18.66 7.64 0.77
C LEU A 63 -20.14 7.45 1.17
N GLY A 64 -20.93 8.52 1.16
CA GLY A 64 -22.33 8.58 1.53
C GLY A 64 -22.59 9.68 2.56
N GLY A 65 -23.78 10.29 2.52
CA GLY A 65 -24.20 11.30 3.48
C GLY A 65 -23.38 12.60 3.44
N GLY A 66 -22.67 12.86 2.34
CA GLY A 66 -21.81 14.04 2.17
C GLY A 66 -20.40 13.89 2.76
N VAL A 67 -20.03 12.71 3.27
CA VAL A 67 -18.66 12.42 3.70
C VAL A 67 -17.82 12.07 2.48
N VAL A 68 -16.78 12.86 2.23
CA VAL A 68 -15.96 12.75 1.03
C VAL A 68 -14.55 12.36 1.39
N ILE A 69 -13.97 11.44 0.65
CA ILE A 69 -12.52 11.21 0.61
C ILE A 69 -11.92 11.83 -0.65
N THR A 70 -10.75 12.45 -0.51
CA THR A 70 -10.02 13.04 -1.63
C THR A 70 -8.57 12.60 -1.59
N LEU A 71 -8.01 12.33 -2.76
CA LEU A 71 -6.58 12.28 -2.94
C LEU A 71 -6.16 13.70 -3.26
N GLU A 72 -5.30 14.27 -2.43
CA GLU A 72 -4.86 15.64 -2.51
C GLU A 72 -3.40 15.71 -2.99
N LYS A 73 -3.11 16.73 -3.78
CA LYS A 73 -1.76 17.12 -4.19
C LYS A 73 -1.44 18.45 -3.53
N GLY A 74 -0.28 18.58 -2.92
CA GLY A 74 0.15 19.83 -2.30
C GLY A 74 1.65 20.05 -2.44
N VAL A 75 2.18 21.02 -1.69
CA VAL A 75 3.60 21.34 -1.65
C VAL A 75 4.07 21.39 -0.20
N TYR A 76 5.19 20.74 0.09
CA TYR A 76 5.89 20.85 1.36
C TYR A 76 7.35 21.25 1.11
N GLY A 77 7.72 22.46 1.52
CA GLY A 77 8.96 23.09 1.08
C GLY A 77 8.96 23.31 -0.42
N ASP A 78 9.89 22.67 -1.12
CA ASP A 78 10.12 22.69 -2.57
C ASP A 78 9.62 21.43 -3.28
N GLN A 79 8.85 20.57 -2.58
CA GLN A 79 8.49 19.24 -3.06
C GLN A 79 6.99 19.05 -3.20
N GLN A 80 6.58 18.47 -4.31
CA GLN A 80 5.21 18.02 -4.49
C GLN A 80 4.94 16.80 -3.61
N ILE A 81 3.78 16.80 -2.96
CA ILE A 81 3.35 15.77 -2.03
C ILE A 81 1.95 15.26 -2.37
N GLY A 82 1.70 13.99 -2.09
CA GLY A 82 0.40 13.36 -2.12
C GLY A 82 -0.04 12.94 -0.72
N PHE A 83 -1.32 13.13 -0.40
CA PHE A 83 -1.94 12.66 0.83
C PHE A 83 -3.44 12.41 0.64
N GLY A 84 -4.01 11.52 1.45
CA GLY A 84 -5.45 11.32 1.53
C GLY A 84 -6.09 12.28 2.52
N LYS A 85 -7.33 12.67 2.28
CA LYS A 85 -8.16 13.44 3.22
C LYS A 85 -9.57 12.88 3.29
N ILE A 86 -10.16 12.87 4.47
CA ILE A 86 -11.61 12.70 4.69
C ILE A 86 -12.20 13.99 5.27
N SER A 87 -13.37 14.40 4.79
CA SER A 87 -14.05 15.61 5.22
C SER A 87 -15.58 15.51 5.04
N GLY A 88 -16.30 16.55 5.48
CA GLY A 88 -17.77 16.59 5.46
C GLY A 88 -18.37 16.31 6.84
N PRO A 89 -19.63 15.86 6.92
CA PRO A 89 -20.31 15.53 8.17
C PRO A 89 -19.85 14.16 8.73
N THR A 90 -18.54 14.01 8.91
CA THR A 90 -17.89 12.81 9.43
C THR A 90 -18.36 12.50 10.86
N ARG A 91 -18.21 11.24 11.26
CA ARG A 91 -18.59 10.74 12.57
C ARG A 91 -17.45 9.95 13.21
N PRO A 92 -17.39 9.90 14.55
CA PRO A 92 -16.46 9.01 15.24
C PRO A 92 -16.54 7.59 14.68
N GLY A 93 -15.40 7.02 14.31
CA GLY A 93 -15.30 5.69 13.71
C GLY A 93 -15.16 5.67 12.19
N ASP A 94 -15.46 6.76 11.47
CA ASP A 94 -15.17 6.86 10.04
C ASP A 94 -13.66 6.73 9.82
N LYS A 95 -13.26 6.08 8.72
CA LYS A 95 -11.85 5.75 8.47
C LYS A 95 -11.37 6.26 7.13
N VAL A 96 -10.11 6.67 7.09
CA VAL A 96 -9.37 7.04 5.87
C VAL A 96 -7.97 6.44 5.90
N TRP A 97 -7.47 6.05 4.75
CA TRP A 97 -6.08 5.65 4.55
C TRP A 97 -5.64 5.96 3.13
N MET A 98 -4.33 5.93 2.93
CA MET A 98 -3.74 6.10 1.62
C MET A 98 -2.91 4.88 1.27
N ASP A 99 -3.26 4.24 0.17
CA ASP A 99 -2.44 3.22 -0.45
C ASP A 99 -1.39 3.91 -1.32
N TRP A 100 -0.17 3.41 -1.24
CA TRP A 100 0.94 3.82 -2.07
C TRP A 100 1.65 2.61 -2.65
N ARG A 101 2.07 2.72 -3.91
CA ARG A 101 2.95 1.74 -4.54
C ARG A 101 4.02 2.45 -5.34
N ALA A 102 5.16 1.77 -5.48
CA ALA A 102 6.24 2.16 -6.37
C ALA A 102 6.93 0.89 -6.89
N ALA A 103 7.77 1.05 -7.91
CA ALA A 103 8.67 0.01 -8.40
C ALA A 103 10.12 0.47 -8.24
N GLY A 104 11.07 -0.48 -8.30
CA GLY A 104 12.50 -0.17 -8.27
C GLY A 104 12.98 0.29 -6.90
N TRP A 105 13.81 1.33 -6.84
CA TRP A 105 14.48 1.80 -5.61
C TRP A 105 13.51 2.30 -4.51
N ASP A 106 12.28 2.64 -4.90
CA ASP A 106 11.22 3.10 -4.02
C ASP A 106 10.22 1.99 -3.66
N ASP A 107 10.46 0.72 -3.97
CA ASP A 107 9.54 -0.39 -3.69
C ASP A 107 9.30 -0.72 -2.20
N GLY A 108 9.77 0.15 -1.30
CA GLY A 108 9.42 0.13 0.12
C GLY A 108 10.56 0.05 1.11
N GLY A 109 11.79 0.18 0.64
CA GLY A 109 12.96 -0.15 1.46
C GLY A 109 13.17 -1.66 1.52
N ARG A 110 14.19 -2.06 2.28
CA ARG A 110 14.85 -3.39 2.32
C ARG A 110 14.03 -4.58 1.78
N PRO A 111 14.64 -5.54 1.06
CA PRO A 111 13.98 -6.70 0.43
C PRO A 111 13.01 -7.51 1.32
N GLU A 112 13.15 -7.41 2.64
CA GLU A 112 12.27 -8.00 3.66
C GLU A 112 10.90 -7.31 3.82
N TRP A 113 10.63 -6.18 3.15
CA TRP A 113 9.37 -5.41 3.25
C TRP A 113 8.69 -5.12 1.89
N PRO A 114 8.29 -6.14 1.11
CA PRO A 114 7.71 -5.93 -0.21
C PRO A 114 6.38 -5.15 -0.17
N ILE A 115 6.32 -4.01 -0.85
CA ILE A 115 5.10 -3.21 -1.07
C ILE A 115 4.34 -3.79 -2.26
N ARG A 116 3.71 -4.96 -2.06
CA ARG A 116 2.93 -5.59 -3.13
C ARG A 116 1.55 -6.01 -2.64
N PRO A 117 0.47 -5.65 -3.36
CA PRO A 117 0.42 -4.71 -4.49
C PRO A 117 0.46 -3.22 -4.07
N TRP A 118 0.23 -2.95 -2.78
CA TRP A 118 0.15 -1.60 -2.19
C TRP A 118 0.66 -1.65 -0.75
N LEU A 119 1.20 -0.53 -0.30
CA LEU A 119 1.43 -0.24 1.11
C LEU A 119 0.27 0.64 1.54
N GLN A 120 -0.53 0.13 2.46
CA GLN A 120 -1.62 0.91 3.05
C GLN A 120 -1.09 1.71 4.26
N CYS A 121 -1.11 3.03 4.14
CA CYS A 121 -0.84 3.96 5.23
C CYS A 121 -2.13 4.28 5.99
N GLY A 122 -2.38 3.56 7.08
CA GLY A 122 -3.59 3.67 7.90
C GLY A 122 -4.21 2.30 8.24
N PRO A 123 -5.48 2.24 8.65
CA PRO A 123 -6.46 3.33 8.70
C PRO A 123 -6.27 4.32 9.85
N PHE A 124 -6.55 5.59 9.57
CA PHE A 124 -6.77 6.66 10.54
C PHE A 124 -8.26 6.81 10.79
N THR A 125 -8.63 7.06 12.05
CA THR A 125 -10.03 7.03 12.49
C THR A 125 -10.46 8.40 12.99
N VAL A 126 -11.58 8.90 12.47
CA VAL A 126 -12.26 10.10 12.95
C VAL A 126 -12.65 9.90 14.42
N GLN A 127 -12.36 10.90 15.24
CA GLN A 127 -12.57 10.88 16.70
C GLN A 127 -13.74 11.75 17.13
N SER A 128 -14.11 12.77 16.35
CA SER A 128 -15.21 13.69 16.66
C SER A 128 -16.07 14.01 15.44
N HIS A 129 -17.30 14.47 15.67
CA HIS A 129 -18.23 14.83 14.61
C HIS A 129 -17.70 16.00 13.76
N GLY A 130 -17.76 15.85 12.43
CA GLY A 130 -17.32 16.87 11.48
C GLY A 130 -15.80 17.07 11.42
N GLN A 131 -15.01 16.23 12.11
CA GLN A 131 -13.56 16.29 12.02
C GLN A 131 -13.10 15.91 10.61
N SER A 132 -12.28 16.80 10.04
CA SER A 132 -11.42 16.46 8.90
C SER A 132 -10.20 15.71 9.40
N LEU A 133 -9.75 14.71 8.64
CA LEU A 133 -8.47 14.04 8.86
C LEU A 133 -7.68 13.96 7.56
N THR A 134 -6.36 14.06 7.68
CA THR A 134 -5.41 13.78 6.59
C THR A 134 -4.58 12.56 6.94
N THR A 135 -4.14 11.83 5.93
CA THR A 135 -3.09 10.83 6.11
C THR A 135 -1.73 11.52 6.16
N PRO A 136 -0.69 10.87 6.72
CA PRO A 136 0.69 11.25 6.43
C PRO A 136 0.90 11.40 4.92
N PHE A 137 1.68 12.41 4.55
CA PHE A 137 1.99 12.72 3.17
C PHE A 137 3.27 12.02 2.73
N LYS A 138 3.40 11.83 1.42
CA LYS A 138 4.62 11.34 0.78
C LYS A 138 4.92 12.18 -0.46
N ARG A 139 6.19 12.28 -0.84
CA ARG A 139 6.59 12.97 -2.08
C ARG A 139 5.96 12.28 -3.28
N THR A 140 5.67 13.04 -4.33
CA THR A 140 5.27 12.49 -5.62
C THR A 140 6.51 12.22 -6.50
N SER A 141 6.41 11.35 -7.51
CA SER A 141 7.49 11.00 -8.45
C SER A 141 6.98 10.72 -9.86
N THR A 142 7.51 11.31 -10.92
CA THR A 142 6.98 11.14 -12.30
C THR A 142 7.11 9.72 -12.87
N ASP A 143 7.61 8.76 -12.10
CA ASP A 143 7.57 7.33 -12.44
C ASP A 143 6.12 6.83 -12.47
N PRO A 144 5.64 6.27 -13.59
CA PRO A 144 4.26 5.76 -13.70
C PRO A 144 3.95 4.59 -12.77
N ASN A 145 4.96 3.96 -12.16
CA ASN A 145 4.76 2.95 -11.13
C ASN A 145 4.53 3.56 -9.74
N TYR A 146 4.78 4.85 -9.57
CA TYR A 146 4.64 5.57 -8.32
C TYR A 146 3.23 6.12 -8.16
N GLN A 147 2.36 5.34 -7.57
CA GLN A 147 0.93 5.64 -7.57
C GLN A 147 0.36 5.76 -6.17
N PHE A 148 -0.71 6.54 -6.09
CA PHE A 148 -1.49 6.74 -4.89
C PHE A 148 -2.96 6.40 -5.11
N ARG A 149 -3.57 5.87 -4.06
CA ARG A 149 -5.01 5.67 -3.98
C ARG A 149 -5.47 6.00 -2.57
N VAL A 150 -6.45 6.89 -2.43
CA VAL A 150 -7.11 7.11 -1.14
C VAL A 150 -8.30 6.17 -1.00
N CYS A 151 -8.47 5.61 0.19
CA CYS A 151 -9.58 4.75 0.53
C CYS A 151 -10.18 5.16 1.87
N GLY A 152 -11.42 4.76 2.10
CA GLY A 152 -12.13 5.04 3.33
C GLY A 152 -13.35 4.15 3.52
N SER A 153 -13.93 4.25 4.71
CA SER A 153 -15.16 3.55 5.09
C SER A 153 -15.92 4.36 6.13
N LEU A 154 -17.25 4.34 6.04
CA LEU A 154 -18.11 4.92 7.08
C LEU A 154 -18.25 3.97 8.26
N ALA A 155 -18.31 4.52 9.47
CA ALA A 155 -18.54 3.76 10.70
C ALA A 155 -19.85 2.96 10.67
N THR A 156 -20.85 3.47 9.94
CA THR A 156 -22.22 2.93 9.91
C THR A 156 -22.36 1.64 9.11
N ASN A 157 -21.51 1.40 8.13
CA ASN A 157 -21.63 0.22 7.25
C ASN A 157 -20.30 -0.51 7.01
N GLY A 158 -19.15 0.09 7.35
CA GLY A 158 -17.83 -0.51 7.17
C GLY A 158 -17.44 -0.79 5.71
N VAL A 159 -18.23 -0.32 4.72
CA VAL A 159 -17.97 -0.60 3.31
C VAL A 159 -16.74 0.20 2.87
N VAL A 160 -15.70 -0.53 2.50
CA VAL A 160 -14.46 0.05 1.98
C VAL A 160 -14.67 0.52 0.54
N ARG A 161 -14.34 1.78 0.27
CA ARG A 161 -14.32 2.33 -1.09
C ARG A 161 -13.07 3.17 -1.29
N CYS A 162 -12.55 3.14 -2.52
CA CYS A 162 -11.35 3.86 -2.90
C CYS A 162 -11.63 4.83 -4.03
N ALA A 163 -11.08 6.05 -3.94
CA ALA A 163 -11.23 7.06 -4.98
C ALA A 163 -10.30 6.73 -6.16
N THR A 164 -10.81 5.94 -7.09
CA THR A 164 -10.17 5.64 -8.38
C THR A 164 -10.99 6.26 -9.51
N LYS A 165 -10.39 6.54 -10.66
CA LYS A 165 -11.10 7.05 -11.85
C LYS A 165 -10.94 6.01 -12.95
N ASN A 166 -12.02 5.43 -13.47
CA ASN A 166 -11.95 4.38 -14.51
C ASN A 166 -11.03 3.20 -14.14
N GLY A 167 -10.95 2.84 -12.86
CA GLY A 167 -10.03 1.80 -12.38
C GLY A 167 -8.55 2.19 -12.40
N VAL A 168 -8.22 3.45 -12.71
CA VAL A 168 -6.86 3.99 -12.64
C VAL A 168 -6.64 4.82 -11.37
N ASP A 169 -5.57 4.47 -10.69
CA ASP A 169 -4.98 5.23 -9.58
C ASP A 169 -4.31 6.51 -10.13
N TRP A 170 -3.74 7.35 -9.27
CA TRP A 170 -3.19 8.64 -9.72
C TRP A 170 -1.71 8.81 -9.37
N TRP A 171 -1.08 9.59 -10.26
CA TRP A 171 0.33 9.93 -10.39
C TRP A 171 1.12 8.98 -11.30
#